data_AF-A0A919FJS0-F1
#
_entry.id   AF-A0A919FJS0-F1
#
_cell.length_a   1.000
_cell.length_b   1.000
_cell.length_c   1.000
_cell.angle_alpha   90.00
_cell.angle_beta   90.00
_cell.angle_gamma   90.00
#
_symmetry.space_group_name_H-M   'P 1'
#
loop_
_entity.id
_entity.type
_entity.pdbx_description
1 polymer ?
#
loop_
_entity_poly.entity_id
_entity_poly.type
_entity_poly.pdbx_seq_one_letter_code
_entity_poly.pdbx_strand_id
1 'polypeptide(L)'
;MSRLLDAGVRWMTASAHATYGVALMRIVFGLGIAGYVAVNFPARHALWGAGARWTTTIGGHALTSGPLLTVGCIALLLVAVLVAVGWRVRWTLPLLLCGWTGLTAVNPLIADQGDNISRILLVYLSFADTSARWSLDARRRGSVSGASARGAAPLPASALLQPERTQVRNLLHNAAVLAVGAQICLAYVLSGLFKLQGAQWRDGSAVYYPLMLPQFRPWPPLADLVAGSGWLVAAVTWGTIVLQLAFPLLLLQRHLRVAGVAGALVMHAGIGVIMGLPFFSLFMMAGDCVFLRDATWARRSSQVAR
;
A
#
# COMPACT_ATOMS: atom_id res chain seq x y z
N MET A 1 32.17 -16.29 -1.26
CA MET A 1 31.70 -14.95 -1.70
C MET A 1 31.02 -14.99 -3.08
N SER A 2 31.68 -15.52 -4.13
CA SER A 2 31.15 -15.55 -5.50
C SER A 2 29.77 -16.21 -5.64
N ARG A 3 29.56 -17.41 -5.08
CA ARG A 3 28.27 -18.13 -5.18
C ARG A 3 27.06 -17.36 -4.62
N LEU A 4 27.26 -16.59 -3.54
CA LEU A 4 26.20 -15.78 -2.93
C LEU A 4 25.89 -14.54 -3.77
N LEU A 5 26.93 -13.86 -4.28
CA LEU A 5 26.77 -12.75 -5.19
C LEU A 5 26.06 -13.20 -6.49
N ASP A 6 26.47 -14.33 -7.06
CA ASP A 6 25.84 -14.89 -8.25
C ASP A 6 24.37 -15.25 -8.01
N ALA A 7 24.05 -15.82 -6.83
CA ALA A 7 22.67 -16.11 -6.45
C ALA A 7 21.84 -14.83 -6.30
N GLY A 8 22.40 -13.79 -5.70
CA GLY A 8 21.77 -12.48 -5.57
C GLY A 8 21.52 -11.81 -6.92
N VAL A 9 22.52 -11.77 -7.80
CA VAL A 9 22.38 -11.21 -9.16
C VAL A 9 21.31 -11.97 -9.95
N ARG A 10 21.33 -13.31 -9.90
CA ARG A 10 20.28 -14.12 -10.55
C ARG A 10 18.90 -13.85 -9.97
N TRP A 11 18.76 -13.74 -8.65
CA TRP A 11 17.48 -13.40 -8.03
C TRP A 11 16.97 -12.03 -8.51
N MET A 12 17.86 -11.05 -8.64
CA MET A 12 17.51 -9.70 -9.09
C MET A 12 17.12 -9.63 -10.57
N THR A 13 17.78 -10.38 -11.46
CA THR A 13 17.67 -10.16 -12.91
C THR A 13 16.94 -11.27 -13.67
N ALA A 14 16.93 -12.51 -13.17
CA ALA A 14 16.43 -13.66 -13.93
C ALA A 14 14.89 -13.69 -14.02
N SER A 15 14.19 -13.33 -12.94
CA SER A 15 12.73 -13.36 -12.87
C SER A 15 12.16 -12.27 -11.97
N ALA A 16 10.94 -11.82 -12.28
CA ALA A 16 10.18 -10.92 -11.43
C ALA A 16 9.57 -11.69 -10.23
N HIS A 17 9.62 -11.12 -9.03
CA HIS A 17 9.15 -11.74 -7.79
C HIS A 17 7.98 -10.95 -7.16
N ALA A 18 7.14 -11.62 -6.38
CA ALA A 18 6.00 -11.00 -5.68
C ALA A 18 5.01 -10.29 -6.64
N THR A 19 4.88 -10.81 -7.85
CA THR A 19 4.09 -10.18 -8.92
C THR A 19 2.60 -10.05 -8.56
N TYR A 20 2.06 -10.99 -7.75
CA TYR A 20 0.70 -10.91 -7.25
C TYR A 20 0.56 -9.92 -6.09
N GLY A 21 1.54 -9.86 -5.19
CA GLY A 21 1.55 -8.91 -4.08
C GLY A 21 1.57 -7.46 -4.58
N VAL A 22 2.45 -7.16 -5.55
CA VAL A 22 2.55 -5.85 -6.19
C VAL A 22 1.26 -5.49 -6.98
N ALA A 23 0.63 -6.47 -7.63
CA ALA A 23 -0.65 -6.25 -8.30
C ALA A 23 -1.79 -5.97 -7.31
N LEU A 24 -1.83 -6.66 -6.17
CA LEU A 24 -2.78 -6.40 -5.10
C LEU A 24 -2.56 -4.99 -4.52
N MET A 25 -1.32 -4.61 -4.24
CA MET A 25 -0.98 -3.26 -3.79
C MET A 25 -1.53 -2.21 -4.74
N ARG A 26 -1.29 -2.36 -6.06
CA ARG A 26 -1.82 -1.46 -7.09
C ARG A 26 -3.34 -1.32 -7.01
N ILE A 27 -4.06 -2.44 -6.89
CA ILE A 27 -5.53 -2.46 -6.78
C ILE A 27 -5.99 -1.74 -5.52
N VAL A 28 -5.43 -2.12 -4.36
CA VAL A 28 -5.83 -1.58 -3.06
C VAL A 28 -5.50 -0.10 -2.94
N PHE A 29 -4.36 0.35 -3.46
CA PHE A 29 -4.00 1.76 -3.47
C PHE A 29 -4.92 2.58 -4.37
N GLY A 30 -5.19 2.10 -5.59
CA GLY A 30 -6.10 2.77 -6.51
C GLY A 30 -7.52 2.87 -5.93
N LEU A 31 -8.06 1.78 -5.37
CA LEU A 31 -9.37 1.77 -4.73
C LEU A 31 -9.41 2.58 -3.43
N GLY A 32 -8.35 2.50 -2.61
CA GLY A 32 -8.23 3.24 -1.36
C GLY A 32 -8.21 4.75 -1.58
N ILE A 33 -7.40 5.23 -2.52
CA ILE A 33 -7.35 6.65 -2.88
C ILE A 33 -8.67 7.10 -3.53
N ALA A 34 -9.24 6.30 -4.44
CA ALA A 34 -10.55 6.61 -5.02
C ALA A 34 -11.64 6.71 -3.95
N GLY A 35 -11.66 5.77 -3.00
CA GLY A 35 -12.59 5.76 -1.87
C GLY A 35 -12.39 6.94 -0.93
N TYR A 36 -11.14 7.29 -0.62
CA TYR A 36 -10.81 8.47 0.19
C TYR A 36 -11.34 9.75 -0.45
N VAL A 37 -11.07 9.94 -1.74
CA VAL A 37 -11.58 11.11 -2.47
C VAL A 37 -13.11 11.10 -2.53
N ALA A 38 -13.73 9.96 -2.81
CA ALA A 38 -15.18 9.84 -2.95
C ALA A 38 -15.94 10.16 -1.65
N VAL A 39 -15.52 9.56 -0.53
CA VAL A 39 -16.16 9.76 0.79
C VAL A 39 -16.05 11.22 1.23
N ASN A 40 -14.91 11.85 0.97
CA ASN A 40 -14.63 13.23 1.37
C ASN A 40 -15.06 14.26 0.31
N PHE A 41 -15.54 13.82 -0.86
CA PHE A 41 -15.91 14.70 -1.96
C PHE A 41 -16.98 15.75 -1.61
N PRO A 42 -18.03 15.46 -0.82
CA PRO A 42 -19.00 16.46 -0.42
C PRO A 42 -18.37 17.60 0.40
N ALA A 43 -17.38 17.28 1.22
CA ALA A 43 -16.67 18.22 2.09
C ALA A 43 -15.38 18.79 1.44
N ARG A 44 -15.12 18.52 0.16
CA ARG A 44 -13.86 18.90 -0.52
C ARG A 44 -13.46 20.36 -0.37
N HIS A 45 -14.43 21.29 -0.38
CA HIS A 45 -14.15 22.73 -0.23
C HIS A 45 -13.70 23.11 1.19
N ALA A 46 -14.15 22.38 2.20
CA ALA A 46 -13.66 22.52 3.57
C ALA A 46 -12.28 21.87 3.72
N LEU A 47 -12.09 20.67 3.15
CA LEU A 47 -10.89 19.86 3.34
C LEU A 47 -9.69 20.33 2.51
N TRP A 48 -9.90 20.62 1.23
CA TRP A 48 -8.85 20.93 0.25
C TRP A 48 -9.09 22.25 -0.51
N GLY A 49 -10.09 23.02 -0.11
CA GLY A 49 -10.47 24.27 -0.75
C GLY A 49 -10.32 25.48 0.16
N ALA A 50 -11.36 26.30 0.25
CA ALA A 50 -11.37 27.51 1.07
C ALA A 50 -11.10 27.24 2.56
N GLY A 51 -11.54 26.10 3.09
CA GLY A 51 -11.33 25.73 4.50
C GLY A 51 -9.88 25.43 4.85
N ALA A 52 -9.09 24.91 3.89
CA ALA A 52 -7.68 24.58 4.09
C ALA A 52 -6.78 25.83 4.24
N ARG A 53 -7.28 27.02 3.92
CA ARG A 53 -6.52 28.29 4.04
C ARG A 53 -6.14 28.60 5.49
N TRP A 54 -6.93 28.11 6.44
CA TRP A 54 -6.73 28.33 7.87
C TRP A 54 -5.73 27.34 8.49
N THR A 55 -5.31 26.32 7.73
CA THR A 55 -4.47 25.23 8.20
C THR A 55 -3.05 25.27 7.61
N THR A 56 -2.78 26.19 6.68
CA THR A 56 -1.48 26.38 6.04
C THR A 56 -0.80 27.65 6.56
N THR A 57 0.52 27.61 6.74
CA THR A 57 1.33 28.82 6.98
C THR A 57 1.18 29.82 5.82
N ILE A 58 1.20 31.12 6.14
CA ILE A 58 1.00 32.23 5.20
C ILE A 58 1.92 32.05 3.98
N GLY A 59 1.34 31.90 2.78
CA GLY A 59 2.08 31.72 1.51
C GLY A 59 1.87 30.38 0.78
N GLY A 60 1.13 29.43 1.36
CA GLY A 60 0.69 28.20 0.67
C GLY A 60 -0.38 28.49 -0.39
N HIS A 61 0.02 29.00 -1.56
CA HIS A 61 -0.92 29.42 -2.60
C HIS A 61 -1.83 28.29 -3.12
N ALA A 62 -3.14 28.51 -2.98
CA ALA A 62 -4.06 28.72 -4.12
C ALA A 62 -4.13 27.68 -5.26
N LEU A 63 -3.98 26.39 -4.97
CA LEU A 63 -4.47 25.31 -5.85
C LEU A 63 -5.55 24.54 -5.07
N THR A 64 -6.74 25.06 -4.82
CA THR A 64 -7.75 25.27 -5.86
C THR A 64 -9.03 25.73 -5.14
N SER A 65 -9.57 26.88 -5.51
CA SER A 65 -10.89 27.32 -5.02
C SER A 65 -11.89 27.23 -6.17
N GLY A 66 -13.14 26.87 -5.87
CA GLY A 66 -14.20 26.76 -6.88
C GLY A 66 -14.10 25.51 -7.79
N PRO A 67 -14.49 25.62 -9.08
CA PRO A 67 -14.66 24.46 -9.98
C PRO A 67 -13.38 23.64 -10.24
N LEU A 68 -12.20 24.28 -10.24
CA LEU A 68 -10.93 23.60 -10.52
C LEU A 68 -10.59 22.53 -9.48
N LEU A 69 -10.91 22.75 -8.20
CA LEU A 69 -10.75 21.74 -7.15
C LEU A 69 -11.63 20.52 -7.44
N THR A 70 -12.88 20.79 -7.82
CA THR A 70 -13.86 19.76 -8.11
C THR A 70 -13.40 18.91 -9.30
N VAL A 71 -12.94 19.56 -10.38
CA VAL A 71 -12.37 18.89 -11.56
C VAL A 71 -11.11 18.10 -11.18
N GLY A 72 -10.21 18.66 -10.36
CA GLY A 72 -9.01 17.98 -9.89
C GLY A 72 -9.31 16.73 -9.06
N CYS A 73 -10.28 16.80 -8.15
CA CYS A 73 -10.73 15.65 -7.36
C CYS A 73 -11.34 14.56 -8.26
N ILE A 74 -12.19 14.93 -9.22
CA ILE A 74 -12.76 13.99 -10.19
C ILE A 74 -11.66 13.35 -11.02
N ALA A 75 -10.71 14.13 -11.53
CA ALA A 75 -9.58 13.63 -12.31
C ALA A 75 -8.73 12.66 -11.50
N LEU A 76 -8.42 12.98 -10.24
CA LEU A 76 -7.67 12.09 -9.34
C LEU A 76 -8.44 10.79 -9.08
N LEU A 77 -9.75 10.87 -8.83
CA LEU A 77 -10.60 9.70 -8.64
C LEU A 77 -10.59 8.80 -9.89
N LEU A 78 -10.71 9.37 -11.08
CA LEU A 78 -10.64 8.63 -12.33
C LEU A 78 -9.27 7.98 -12.53
N VAL A 79 -8.18 8.70 -12.28
CA VAL A 79 -6.82 8.15 -12.37
C VAL A 79 -6.62 7.02 -11.37
N ALA A 80 -7.13 7.14 -10.14
CA ALA A 80 -7.06 6.11 -9.12
C ALA A 80 -7.81 4.82 -9.55
N VAL A 81 -8.99 4.97 -10.16
CA VAL A 81 -9.74 3.84 -10.75
C VAL A 81 -8.96 3.20 -11.92
N LEU A 82 -8.36 4.00 -12.81
CA LEU A 82 -7.54 3.50 -13.91
C LEU A 82 -6.31 2.71 -13.41
N VAL A 83 -5.67 3.18 -12.33
CA VAL A 83 -4.59 2.44 -11.67
C VAL A 83 -5.10 1.13 -11.08
N ALA A 84 -6.25 1.14 -10.39
CA ALA A 84 -6.82 -0.06 -9.79
C ALA A 84 -7.05 -1.17 -10.83
N VAL A 85 -7.73 -0.84 -11.94
CA VAL A 85 -7.97 -1.79 -13.05
C VAL A 85 -6.70 -2.13 -13.84
N GLY A 86 -5.62 -1.38 -13.64
CA GLY A 86 -4.34 -1.59 -14.29
C GLY A 86 -4.34 -1.19 -15.77
N TRP A 87 -4.87 0.01 -16.05
CA TRP A 87 -4.91 0.62 -17.37
C TRP A 87 -3.74 1.60 -17.58
N ARG A 88 -2.89 1.34 -18.57
CA ARG A 88 -1.72 2.18 -18.93
C ARG A 88 -0.87 2.56 -17.71
N VAL A 89 -0.57 1.57 -16.85
CA VAL A 89 -0.07 1.80 -15.48
C VAL A 89 1.23 2.58 -15.43
N ARG A 90 2.09 2.44 -16.45
CA ARG A 90 3.34 3.21 -16.59
C ARG A 90 3.15 4.72 -16.51
N TRP A 91 1.97 5.23 -16.89
CA TRP A 91 1.65 6.65 -16.89
C TRP A 91 0.66 7.00 -15.79
N THR A 92 -0.36 6.16 -15.58
CA THR A 92 -1.41 6.44 -14.59
C THR A 92 -0.89 6.36 -13.16
N LEU A 93 0.14 5.54 -12.87
CA LEU A 93 0.68 5.41 -11.52
C LEU A 93 1.53 6.62 -11.07
N PRO A 94 2.48 7.16 -11.86
CA PRO A 94 3.11 8.45 -11.53
C PRO A 94 2.12 9.60 -11.46
N LEU A 95 1.09 9.61 -12.33
CA LEU A 95 0.04 10.63 -12.29
C LEU A 95 -0.77 10.54 -10.99
N LEU A 96 -1.11 9.33 -10.54
CA LEU A 96 -1.75 9.09 -9.24
C LEU A 96 -0.88 9.59 -8.10
N LEU A 97 0.42 9.29 -8.11
CA LEU A 97 1.38 9.76 -7.11
C LEU A 97 1.40 11.29 -7.03
N CYS A 98 1.53 11.97 -8.17
CA CYS A 98 1.57 13.44 -8.21
C CYS A 98 0.24 14.05 -7.72
N GLY A 99 -0.89 13.54 -8.20
CA GLY A 99 -2.21 14.04 -7.80
C GLY A 99 -2.53 13.76 -6.33
N TRP A 100 -2.18 12.58 -5.83
CA TRP A 100 -2.35 12.20 -4.42
C TRP A 100 -1.47 13.04 -3.50
N THR A 101 -0.20 13.23 -3.87
CA THR A 101 0.73 14.09 -3.12
C THR A 101 0.26 15.54 -3.14
N GLY A 102 -0.18 16.03 -4.30
CA GLY A 102 -0.74 17.37 -4.44
C GLY A 102 -1.93 17.59 -3.52
N LEU A 103 -2.91 16.68 -3.52
CA LEU A 103 -4.11 16.79 -2.69
C LEU A 103 -3.79 16.74 -1.18
N THR A 104 -2.99 15.76 -0.76
CA THR A 104 -2.63 15.55 0.66
C THR A 104 -1.68 16.62 1.20
N ALA A 105 -0.99 17.37 0.34
CA ALA A 105 -0.19 18.52 0.75
C ALA A 105 -1.04 19.76 1.06
N VAL A 106 -2.29 19.84 0.60
CA VAL A 106 -3.14 21.03 0.77
C VAL A 106 -3.50 21.28 2.23
N ASN A 107 -3.77 20.21 2.99
CA ASN A 107 -4.19 20.34 4.39
C ASN A 107 -3.47 19.30 5.26
N PRO A 108 -2.35 19.69 5.89
CA PRO A 108 -1.59 18.79 6.76
C PRO A 108 -2.32 18.38 8.05
N LEU A 109 -3.35 19.11 8.48
CA LEU A 109 -4.05 18.82 9.75
C LEU A 109 -4.96 17.61 9.66
N ILE A 110 -5.49 17.32 8.47
CA ILE A 110 -6.31 16.12 8.22
C ILE A 110 -5.48 14.94 7.75
N ALA A 111 -4.17 15.13 7.58
CA ALA A 111 -3.27 14.11 7.10
C ALA A 111 -2.91 13.13 8.23
N ASP A 112 -2.74 11.87 7.87
CA ASP A 112 -2.25 10.83 8.78
C ASP A 112 -0.99 10.14 8.23
N GLN A 113 -0.46 9.17 9.00
CA GLN A 113 0.72 8.41 8.56
C GLN A 113 0.43 7.50 7.36
N GLY A 114 -0.84 7.27 7.02
CA GLY A 114 -1.32 6.58 5.83
C GLY A 114 -1.02 7.34 4.56
N ASP A 115 -1.11 8.66 4.59
CA ASP A 115 -0.73 9.53 3.47
C ASP A 115 0.79 9.45 3.21
N ASN A 116 1.58 9.44 4.29
CA ASN A 116 3.03 9.31 4.20
C ASN A 116 3.45 7.96 3.61
N ILE A 117 2.95 6.86 4.15
CA ILE A 117 3.32 5.53 3.67
C ILE A 117 2.81 5.29 2.24
N SER A 118 1.60 5.73 1.90
CA SER A 118 1.07 5.55 0.55
C SER A 118 1.89 6.31 -0.49
N ARG A 119 2.32 7.55 -0.21
CA ARG A 119 3.23 8.31 -1.10
C ARG A 119 4.56 7.61 -1.31
N ILE A 120 5.21 7.16 -0.24
CA ILE A 120 6.50 6.45 -0.31
C ILE A 120 6.36 5.17 -1.13
N LEU A 121 5.33 4.36 -0.87
CA LEU A 121 5.12 3.10 -1.57
C LEU A 121 4.72 3.32 -3.03
N LEU A 122 3.95 4.36 -3.36
CA LEU A 122 3.64 4.73 -4.75
C LEU A 122 4.90 5.11 -5.55
N VAL A 123 5.87 5.77 -4.93
CA VAL A 123 7.18 6.02 -5.55
C VAL A 123 7.83 4.70 -5.94
N TYR A 124 7.91 3.73 -5.03
CA TYR A 124 8.51 2.42 -5.34
C TYR A 124 7.72 1.65 -6.39
N LEU A 125 6.39 1.64 -6.29
CA LEU A 125 5.52 0.96 -7.25
C LEU A 125 5.66 1.54 -8.67
N SER A 126 6.06 2.80 -8.82
CA SER A 126 6.33 3.41 -10.13
C SER A 126 7.51 2.76 -10.86
N PHE A 127 8.41 2.07 -10.14
CA PHE A 127 9.50 1.28 -10.71
C PHE A 127 9.20 -0.22 -10.81
N ALA A 128 8.08 -0.68 -10.24
CA ALA A 128 7.66 -2.07 -10.27
C ALA A 128 6.74 -2.37 -11.45
N ASP A 129 6.86 -3.55 -12.08
CA ASP A 129 5.85 -4.05 -13.02
C ASP A 129 4.57 -4.49 -12.29
N THR A 130 3.80 -3.50 -11.85
CA THR A 130 2.46 -3.66 -11.27
C THR A 130 1.43 -4.11 -12.30
N SER A 131 1.75 -4.06 -13.60
CA SER A 131 0.82 -4.39 -14.68
C SER A 131 0.86 -5.88 -15.05
N ALA A 132 1.77 -6.68 -14.51
CA ALA A 132 1.98 -8.06 -14.93
C ALA A 132 0.78 -8.99 -14.62
N ARG A 133 0.08 -8.74 -13.51
CA ARG A 133 -1.04 -9.57 -13.02
C ARG A 133 -2.28 -8.71 -12.72
N TRP A 134 -3.45 -9.35 -12.86
CA TRP A 134 -4.76 -8.76 -12.58
C TRP A 134 -4.97 -7.35 -13.13
N SER A 135 -4.55 -7.11 -14.38
CA SER A 135 -4.62 -5.79 -15.02
C SER A 135 -5.25 -5.88 -16.42
N LEU A 136 -5.87 -4.79 -16.88
CA LEU A 136 -6.31 -4.68 -18.26
C LEU A 136 -5.11 -4.66 -19.24
N ASP A 137 -3.98 -4.07 -18.84
CA ASP A 137 -2.75 -4.08 -19.64
C ASP A 137 -2.23 -5.51 -19.90
N ALA A 138 -2.29 -6.41 -18.92
CA ALA A 138 -1.93 -7.81 -19.08
C ALA A 138 -2.90 -8.53 -20.04
N ARG A 139 -4.21 -8.29 -19.90
CA ARG A 139 -5.23 -8.86 -20.80
C ARG A 139 -5.02 -8.41 -22.25
N ARG A 140 -4.67 -7.13 -22.48
CA ARG A 140 -4.37 -6.61 -23.82
C ARG A 140 -3.13 -7.25 -24.43
N ARG A 141 -2.04 -7.40 -23.66
CA ARG A 141 -0.83 -8.09 -24.15
C ARG A 141 -1.14 -9.55 -24.49
N GLY A 142 -1.90 -10.25 -23.66
CA GLY A 142 -2.31 -11.64 -23.92
C GLY A 142 -3.23 -11.78 -25.14
N SER A 143 -4.15 -10.84 -25.37
CA SER A 143 -5.02 -10.83 -26.55
C SER A 143 -4.26 -10.60 -27.84
N VAL A 144 -3.25 -9.72 -27.85
CA VAL A 144 -2.39 -9.48 -29.03
C VAL A 144 -1.56 -10.72 -29.34
N SER A 145 -0.97 -11.36 -28.32
CA SER A 145 -0.24 -12.63 -28.51
C SER A 145 -1.15 -13.77 -28.99
N GLY A 146 -2.37 -13.88 -28.45
CA GLY A 146 -3.34 -14.91 -28.84
C GLY A 146 -3.97 -14.68 -30.22
N ALA A 147 -4.11 -13.43 -30.66
CA ALA A 147 -4.52 -13.09 -32.02
C ALA A 147 -3.38 -13.33 -33.03
N SER A 148 -2.14 -12.98 -32.67
CA SER A 148 -0.93 -13.28 -33.45
C SER A 148 -0.64 -14.78 -33.57
N ALA A 149 -1.08 -15.59 -32.59
CA ALA A 149 -0.98 -17.06 -32.67
C ALA A 149 -2.04 -17.70 -33.59
N ARG A 150 -3.16 -17.01 -33.82
CA ARG A 150 -4.23 -17.47 -34.74
C ARG A 150 -4.06 -16.98 -36.18
N GLY A 151 -3.19 -16.01 -36.42
CA GLY A 151 -2.74 -15.58 -37.75
C GLY A 151 -1.23 -15.46 -37.75
N ALA A 152 -0.53 -16.53 -38.09
CA ALA A 152 0.92 -16.64 -37.92
C ALA A 152 1.70 -15.62 -38.76
N ALA A 153 2.35 -14.68 -38.07
CA ALA A 153 3.70 -14.26 -38.41
C ALA A 153 4.57 -14.57 -37.18
N PRO A 154 5.76 -15.19 -37.32
CA PRO A 154 6.68 -15.36 -36.21
C PRO A 154 6.90 -14.01 -35.52
N LEU A 155 6.88 -13.99 -34.18
CA LEU A 155 7.30 -12.80 -33.44
C LEU A 155 8.65 -12.34 -34.02
N PRO A 156 8.82 -11.05 -34.35
CA PRO A 156 10.08 -10.58 -34.92
C PRO A 156 11.21 -10.98 -33.97
N ALA A 157 12.31 -11.51 -34.52
CA ALA A 157 13.45 -12.03 -33.75
C ALA A 157 13.94 -11.02 -32.68
N SER A 158 13.76 -9.73 -32.92
CA SER A 158 14.03 -8.64 -31.97
C SER A 158 13.28 -8.75 -30.62
N ALA A 159 12.15 -9.46 -30.54
CA ALA A 159 11.42 -9.74 -29.30
C ALA A 159 12.03 -10.91 -28.48
N LEU A 160 12.75 -11.82 -29.14
CA LEU A 160 13.53 -12.89 -28.50
C LEU A 160 14.96 -12.43 -28.15
N LEU A 161 15.42 -11.30 -28.70
CA LEU A 161 16.80 -10.83 -28.66
C LEU A 161 17.08 -9.65 -27.71
N GLN A 162 16.21 -9.37 -26.73
CA GLN A 162 16.46 -8.30 -25.74
C GLN A 162 16.54 -8.83 -24.29
N PRO A 163 17.45 -9.78 -24.00
CA PRO A 163 17.66 -10.27 -22.64
C PRO A 163 18.03 -9.13 -21.69
N GLU A 164 18.83 -8.16 -22.14
CA GLU A 164 19.24 -7.00 -21.34
C GLU A 164 18.04 -6.14 -20.89
N ARG A 165 17.08 -5.84 -21.77
CA ARG A 165 15.88 -5.08 -21.38
C ARG A 165 15.02 -5.82 -20.37
N THR A 166 14.92 -7.14 -20.53
CA THR A 166 14.17 -7.98 -19.60
C THR A 166 14.87 -8.04 -18.24
N GLN A 167 16.20 -8.15 -18.24
CA GLN A 167 17.02 -8.11 -17.03
C GLN A 167 16.92 -6.76 -16.31
N VAL A 168 17.00 -5.63 -17.03
CA VAL A 168 16.83 -4.30 -16.44
C VAL A 168 15.42 -4.11 -15.87
N ARG A 169 14.38 -4.56 -16.57
CA ARG A 169 13.00 -4.52 -16.04
C ARG A 169 12.86 -5.36 -14.76
N ASN A 170 13.40 -6.58 -14.76
CA ASN A 170 13.35 -7.46 -13.59
C ASN A 170 14.15 -6.86 -12.43
N LEU A 171 15.31 -6.25 -12.71
CA LEU A 171 16.14 -5.56 -11.74
C LEU A 171 15.38 -4.41 -11.07
N LEU A 172 14.81 -3.50 -11.85
CA LEU A 172 14.02 -2.37 -11.34
C LEU A 172 12.82 -2.84 -10.52
N HIS A 173 12.10 -3.85 -11.03
CA HIS A 173 10.96 -4.42 -10.33
C HIS A 173 11.34 -5.07 -8.99
N ASN A 174 12.36 -5.92 -8.98
CA ASN A 174 12.80 -6.59 -7.77
C ASN A 174 13.43 -5.60 -6.77
N ALA A 175 14.14 -4.57 -7.25
CA ALA A 175 14.63 -3.48 -6.41
C ALA A 175 13.47 -2.72 -5.75
N ALA A 176 12.39 -2.42 -6.49
CA ALA A 176 11.20 -1.81 -5.93
C ALA A 176 10.51 -2.71 -4.89
N VAL A 177 10.41 -4.02 -5.15
CA VAL A 177 9.86 -4.99 -4.18
C VAL A 177 10.70 -5.02 -2.90
N LEU A 178 12.02 -5.03 -3.01
CA LEU A 178 12.92 -4.95 -1.86
C LEU A 178 12.77 -3.62 -1.11
N ALA A 179 12.63 -2.49 -1.81
CA ALA A 179 12.42 -1.19 -1.21
C ALA A 179 11.09 -1.12 -0.43
N VAL A 180 10.00 -1.65 -0.99
CA VAL A 180 8.72 -1.81 -0.28
C VAL A 180 8.91 -2.65 0.98
N GLY A 181 9.54 -3.82 0.86
CA GLY A 181 9.76 -4.72 2.00
C GLY A 181 10.62 -4.08 3.10
N ALA A 182 11.70 -3.40 2.72
CA ALA A 182 12.56 -2.66 3.64
C ALA A 182 11.80 -1.52 4.33
N GLN A 183 11.01 -0.76 3.58
CA GLN A 183 10.21 0.34 4.12
C GLN A 183 9.18 -0.13 5.15
N ILE A 184 8.49 -1.25 4.90
CA ILE A 184 7.53 -1.82 5.86
C ILE A 184 8.25 -2.32 7.11
N CYS A 185 9.35 -3.05 6.96
CA CYS A 185 10.17 -3.51 8.09
C CYS A 185 10.67 -2.32 8.93
N LEU A 186 11.19 -1.28 8.28
CA LEU A 186 11.66 -0.08 8.95
C LEU A 186 10.53 0.63 9.69
N ALA A 187 9.37 0.79 9.04
CA ALA A 187 8.19 1.41 9.65
C ALA A 187 7.77 0.66 10.92
N TYR A 188 7.72 -0.67 10.89
CA TYR A 188 7.37 -1.44 12.08
C TYR A 188 8.40 -1.35 13.18
N VAL A 189 9.69 -1.57 12.88
CA VAL A 189 10.73 -1.54 13.91
C VAL A 189 10.82 -0.17 14.57
N LEU A 190 10.87 0.90 13.78
CA LEU A 190 10.90 2.26 14.33
C LEU A 190 9.64 2.56 15.13
N SER A 191 8.46 2.20 14.63
CA SER A 191 7.21 2.43 15.35
C SER A 191 7.18 1.66 16.68
N GLY A 192 7.66 0.42 16.71
CA GLY A 192 7.78 -0.39 17.93
C GLY A 192 8.78 0.20 18.93
N LEU A 193 9.93 0.68 18.46
CA LEU A 193 10.96 1.32 19.31
C LEU A 193 10.46 2.64 19.90
N PHE A 194 9.77 3.47 19.11
CA PHE A 194 9.16 4.71 19.61
C PHE A 194 8.05 4.44 20.62
N LYS A 195 7.22 3.40 20.41
CA LYS A 195 6.23 2.98 21.40
C LYS A 195 6.88 2.55 22.70
N LEU A 196 7.93 1.73 22.63
CA LEU A 196 8.62 1.23 23.82
C LEU A 196 9.20 2.35 24.72
N GLN A 197 9.49 3.52 24.16
CA GLN A 197 9.94 4.69 24.93
C GLN A 197 8.79 5.38 25.70
N GLY A 198 7.55 5.30 25.21
CA GLY A 198 6.38 5.94 25.82
C GLY A 198 5.95 5.28 27.14
N ALA A 199 5.62 6.10 28.13
CA ALA A 199 5.19 5.61 29.45
C ALA A 199 3.91 4.76 29.36
N GLN A 200 2.89 5.25 28.63
CA GLN A 200 1.61 4.56 28.44
C GLN A 200 1.75 3.21 27.72
N TRP A 201 2.78 3.06 26.89
CA TRP A 201 3.03 1.80 26.18
C TRP A 201 3.69 0.79 27.12
N ARG A 202 4.59 1.24 28.01
CA ARG A 202 5.27 0.40 28.99
C ARG A 202 4.37 -0.02 30.15
N ASP A 203 3.45 0.82 30.58
CA ASP A 203 2.46 0.46 31.61
C ASP A 203 1.26 -0.36 31.05
N GLY A 204 1.21 -0.56 29.73
CA GLY A 204 0.20 -1.37 29.05
C GLY A 204 -1.14 -0.65 28.80
N SER A 205 -1.23 0.65 29.05
CA SER A 205 -2.49 1.42 28.92
C SER A 205 -2.68 2.12 27.57
N ALA A 206 -1.65 2.17 26.70
CA ALA A 206 -1.63 3.05 25.54
C ALA A 206 -2.83 2.94 24.60
N VAL A 207 -3.34 1.73 24.37
CA VAL A 207 -4.48 1.51 23.46
C VAL A 207 -5.81 2.01 24.05
N TYR A 208 -5.92 2.15 25.39
CA TYR A 208 -7.13 2.66 26.04
C TYR A 208 -7.45 4.10 25.63
N TYR A 209 -6.44 4.98 25.60
CA TYR A 209 -6.64 6.41 25.35
C TYR A 209 -7.32 6.72 24.00
N PRO A 210 -6.84 6.23 22.85
CA PRO A 210 -7.53 6.48 21.58
C PRO A 210 -8.94 5.88 21.54
N LEU A 211 -9.20 4.77 22.23
CA LEU A 211 -10.55 4.19 22.31
C LEU A 211 -11.55 5.07 23.08
N MET A 212 -11.06 6.01 23.89
CA MET A 212 -11.89 6.97 24.64
C MET A 212 -12.04 8.32 23.93
N LEU A 213 -11.32 8.54 22.82
CA LEU A 213 -11.41 9.78 22.05
C LEU A 213 -12.54 9.69 21.02
N PRO A 214 -13.55 10.58 21.03
CA PRO A 214 -14.70 10.53 20.13
C PRO A 214 -14.33 10.40 18.65
N GLN A 215 -13.26 11.08 18.22
CA GLN A 215 -12.79 11.06 16.84
C GLN A 215 -12.15 9.73 16.39
N PHE A 216 -11.74 8.85 17.32
CA PHE A 216 -11.09 7.57 17.03
C PHE A 216 -11.94 6.36 17.44
N ARG A 217 -13.23 6.54 17.73
CA ARG A 217 -14.15 5.44 18.11
C ARG A 217 -15.41 5.43 17.24
N PRO A 218 -15.32 5.18 15.92
CA PRO A 218 -16.48 5.16 15.03
C PRO A 218 -17.59 4.19 15.48
N TRP A 219 -17.21 3.15 16.23
CA TRP A 219 -18.13 2.16 16.81
C TRP A 219 -17.96 2.11 18.34
N PRO A 220 -18.65 3.00 19.09
CA PRO A 220 -18.55 3.06 20.54
C PRO A 220 -18.64 1.69 21.25
N PRO A 221 -19.60 0.79 20.93
CA PRO A 221 -19.71 -0.50 21.62
C PRO A 221 -18.50 -1.42 21.41
N LEU A 222 -17.86 -1.37 20.23
CA LEU A 222 -16.65 -2.17 19.95
C LEU A 222 -15.45 -1.63 20.72
N ALA A 223 -15.32 -0.31 20.82
CA ALA A 223 -14.27 0.33 21.61
C ALA A 223 -14.44 0.00 23.10
N ASP A 224 -15.67 0.02 23.60
CA ASP A 224 -15.98 -0.27 25.00
C ASP A 224 -15.75 -1.75 25.35
N LEU A 225 -15.97 -2.68 24.41
CA LEU A 225 -15.64 -4.10 24.60
C LEU A 225 -14.14 -4.31 24.86
N VAL A 226 -13.28 -3.61 24.13
CA VAL A 226 -11.82 -3.68 24.32
C VAL A 226 -11.41 -2.94 25.59
N ALA A 227 -11.92 -1.73 25.78
CA ALA A 227 -11.56 -0.85 26.89
C ALA A 227 -12.11 -1.32 28.25
N GLY A 228 -13.17 -2.13 28.26
CA GLY A 228 -13.80 -2.67 29.47
C GLY A 228 -12.96 -3.70 30.22
N SER A 229 -11.84 -4.16 29.64
CA SER A 229 -10.92 -5.10 30.28
C SER A 229 -9.48 -4.60 30.23
N GLY A 230 -8.93 -4.24 31.39
CA GLY A 230 -7.53 -3.80 31.51
C GLY A 230 -6.52 -4.85 31.00
N TRP A 231 -6.83 -6.15 31.18
CA TRP A 231 -6.01 -7.23 30.63
C TRP A 231 -6.01 -7.26 29.11
N LEU A 232 -7.17 -7.03 28.49
CA LEU A 232 -7.27 -7.00 27.03
C LEU A 232 -6.54 -5.78 26.46
N VAL A 233 -6.70 -4.61 27.08
CA VAL A 233 -5.94 -3.40 26.72
C VAL A 233 -4.43 -3.65 26.81
N ALA A 234 -3.96 -4.23 27.92
CA ALA A 234 -2.54 -4.54 28.11
C ALA A 234 -2.03 -5.54 27.06
N ALA A 235 -2.80 -6.59 26.77
CA ALA A 235 -2.46 -7.59 25.76
C ALA A 235 -2.35 -7.00 24.36
N VAL A 236 -3.28 -6.13 23.95
CA VAL A 236 -3.23 -5.45 22.64
C VAL A 236 -2.07 -4.45 22.58
N THR A 237 -1.84 -3.70 23.67
CA THR A 237 -0.75 -2.72 23.77
C THR A 237 0.61 -3.39 23.60
N TRP A 238 0.91 -4.41 24.41
CA TRP A 238 2.17 -5.14 24.33
C TRP A 238 2.27 -6.01 23.09
N GLY A 239 1.17 -6.66 22.68
CA GLY A 239 1.12 -7.46 21.46
C GLY A 239 1.48 -6.66 20.21
N THR A 240 1.05 -5.40 20.15
CA THR A 240 1.42 -4.47 19.08
C THR A 240 2.93 -4.23 19.03
N ILE A 241 3.57 -3.96 20.17
CA ILE A 241 5.03 -3.73 20.23
C ILE A 241 5.80 -5.00 19.84
N VAL A 242 5.44 -6.15 20.42
CA VAL A 242 6.10 -7.43 20.16
C VAL A 242 6.00 -7.79 18.68
N LEU A 243 4.81 -7.69 18.10
CA LEU A 243 4.60 -7.96 16.69
C LEU A 243 5.47 -7.05 15.81
N GLN A 244 5.46 -5.74 16.08
CA GLN A 244 6.20 -4.75 15.28
C GLN A 244 7.72 -4.95 15.34
N LEU A 245 8.27 -5.20 16.53
CA LEU A 245 9.71 -5.43 16.70
C LEU A 245 10.14 -6.80 16.14
N ALA A 246 9.32 -7.83 16.32
CA ALA A 246 9.62 -9.17 15.82
C ALA A 246 9.37 -9.32 14.31
N PHE A 247 8.59 -8.44 13.68
CA PHE A 247 8.11 -8.62 12.32
C PHE A 247 9.21 -8.99 11.31
N PRO A 248 10.36 -8.28 11.20
CA PRO A 248 11.40 -8.65 10.25
C PRO A 248 12.00 -10.04 10.52
N LEU A 249 12.12 -10.42 11.79
CA LEU A 249 12.62 -11.74 12.20
C LEU A 249 11.62 -12.85 11.85
N LEU A 250 10.32 -12.59 12.03
CA LEU A 250 9.25 -13.53 11.65
C LEU A 250 9.28 -13.83 10.14
N LEU A 251 9.65 -12.86 9.30
CA LEU A 251 9.72 -13.04 7.85
C LEU A 251 10.78 -14.08 7.41
N LEU A 252 11.79 -14.35 8.24
CA LEU A 252 12.91 -15.25 7.89
C LEU A 252 12.47 -16.71 7.79
N GLN A 253 11.50 -17.12 8.61
CA GLN A 253 10.99 -18.49 8.63
C GLN A 253 9.62 -18.59 7.95
N ARG A 254 9.41 -19.62 7.13
CA ARG A 254 8.20 -19.73 6.28
C ARG A 254 6.88 -19.68 7.05
N HIS A 255 6.82 -20.36 8.20
CA HIS A 255 5.61 -20.46 9.02
C HIS A 255 5.38 -19.19 9.82
N LEU A 256 6.46 -18.67 10.42
CA LEU A 256 6.44 -17.42 11.17
C LEU A 256 6.11 -16.23 10.27
N ARG A 257 6.52 -16.25 8.99
CA ARG A 257 6.15 -15.23 8.02
C ARG A 257 4.65 -15.14 7.84
N VAL A 258 3.99 -16.29 7.67
CA VAL A 258 2.53 -16.33 7.49
C VAL A 258 1.84 -15.86 8.76
N ALA A 259 2.29 -16.32 9.93
CA ALA A 259 1.75 -15.87 11.22
C ALA A 259 1.96 -14.37 11.46
N GLY A 260 3.16 -13.84 11.16
CA GLY A 260 3.51 -12.44 11.32
C GLY A 260 2.71 -11.53 10.38
N VAL A 261 2.58 -11.90 9.10
CA VAL A 261 1.71 -11.17 8.15
C VAL A 261 0.26 -11.24 8.60
N ALA A 262 -0.26 -12.41 8.99
CA ALA A 262 -1.63 -12.53 9.50
C ALA A 262 -1.86 -11.67 10.75
N GLY A 263 -0.91 -11.66 11.69
CA GLY A 263 -0.95 -10.79 12.87
C GLY A 263 -0.95 -9.31 12.50
N ALA A 264 -0.14 -8.89 11.53
CA ALA A 264 -0.11 -7.51 11.05
C ALA A 264 -1.43 -7.11 10.39
N LEU A 265 -2.02 -8.00 9.58
CA LEU A 265 -3.33 -7.78 8.97
C LEU A 265 -4.44 -7.66 10.03
N VAL A 266 -4.43 -8.50 11.06
CA VAL A 266 -5.40 -8.43 12.18
C VAL A 266 -5.22 -7.13 12.97
N MET A 267 -3.98 -6.76 13.28
CA MET A 267 -3.65 -5.52 13.98
C MET A 267 -4.17 -4.30 13.21
N HIS A 268 -3.86 -4.21 11.91
CA HIS A 268 -4.34 -3.11 11.07
C HIS A 268 -5.84 -3.14 10.85
N ALA A 269 -6.46 -4.30 10.71
CA ALA A 269 -7.92 -4.39 10.69
C ALA A 269 -8.55 -3.85 11.99
N GLY A 270 -7.95 -4.16 13.15
CA GLY A 270 -8.34 -3.60 14.44
C GLY A 270 -8.20 -2.07 14.48
N ILE A 271 -7.08 -1.52 14.02
CA ILE A 271 -6.88 -0.07 13.92
C ILE A 271 -7.90 0.57 12.96
N GLY A 272 -8.14 -0.03 11.81
CA GLY A 272 -9.04 0.49 10.80
C GLY A 272 -10.50 0.51 11.24
N VAL A 273 -10.96 -0.56 11.89
CA VAL A 273 -12.36 -0.73 12.32
C VAL A 273 -12.60 -0.08 13.68
N ILE A 274 -11.80 -0.43 14.70
CA ILE A 274 -12.05 -0.02 16.08
C ILE A 274 -11.54 1.40 16.32
N MET A 275 -10.38 1.77 15.76
CA MET A 275 -9.74 3.07 15.98
C MET A 275 -10.05 4.12 14.89
N GLY A 276 -10.90 3.79 13.92
CA GLY A 276 -11.36 4.75 12.90
C GLY A 276 -10.30 5.23 11.91
N LEU A 277 -9.26 4.44 11.65
CA LEU A 277 -8.19 4.77 10.69
C LEU A 277 -8.19 3.81 9.48
N PRO A 278 -9.28 3.79 8.67
CA PRO A 278 -9.46 2.78 7.64
C PRO A 278 -8.44 2.88 6.50
N PHE A 279 -8.12 4.09 6.02
CA PHE A 279 -7.22 4.28 4.88
C PHE A 279 -5.76 4.00 5.23
N PHE A 280 -5.28 4.48 6.38
CA PHE A 280 -3.98 4.10 6.93
C PHE A 280 -3.82 2.58 6.99
N SER A 281 -4.81 1.91 7.60
CA SER A 281 -4.79 0.46 7.77
C SER A 281 -4.82 -0.27 6.43
N LEU A 282 -5.64 0.19 5.49
CA LEU A 282 -5.74 -0.38 4.15
C LEU A 282 -4.40 -0.30 3.39
N PHE A 283 -3.72 0.84 3.43
CA PHE A 283 -2.42 1.02 2.76
C PHE A 283 -1.31 0.18 3.41
N MET A 284 -1.30 0.08 4.74
CA MET A 284 -0.37 -0.79 5.46
C MET A 284 -0.60 -2.28 5.13
N MET A 285 -1.85 -2.75 5.19
CA MET A 285 -2.21 -4.13 4.86
C MET A 285 -1.83 -4.51 3.42
N ALA A 286 -1.98 -3.58 2.47
CA ALA A 286 -1.54 -3.78 1.10
C ALA A 286 -0.02 -3.97 1.02
N GLY A 287 0.75 -3.15 1.74
CA GLY A 287 2.20 -3.30 1.87
C GLY A 287 2.61 -4.64 2.47
N ASP A 288 1.95 -5.09 3.54
CA ASP A 288 2.23 -6.38 4.19
C ASP A 288 2.02 -7.57 3.26
N CYS A 289 1.07 -7.48 2.33
CA CYS A 289 0.80 -8.55 1.38
C CYS A 289 1.94 -8.78 0.37
N VAL A 290 2.93 -7.89 0.27
CA VAL A 290 4.13 -8.11 -0.57
C VAL A 290 4.94 -9.33 -0.09
N PHE A 291 4.84 -9.67 1.20
CA PHE A 291 5.56 -10.80 1.79
C PHE A 291 4.89 -12.15 1.55
N LEU A 292 3.65 -12.16 1.02
CA LEU A 292 2.96 -13.38 0.64
C LEU A 292 3.48 -13.91 -0.69
N ARG A 293 3.95 -15.17 -0.70
CA ARG A 293 4.52 -15.82 -1.89
C ARG A 293 3.52 -15.93 -3.04
N ASP A 294 4.01 -15.76 -4.27
CA ASP A 294 3.25 -15.96 -5.51
C ASP A 294 2.57 -17.35 -5.60
N ALA A 295 3.18 -18.40 -5.03
CA ALA A 295 2.58 -19.75 -4.99
C ALA A 295 1.33 -19.83 -4.09
N THR A 296 1.21 -18.97 -3.09
CA THR A 296 -0.01 -18.87 -2.26
C THR A 296 -1.13 -18.20 -3.06
N TRP A 297 -0.79 -17.18 -3.85
CA TRP A 297 -1.73 -16.48 -4.74
C TRP A 297 -2.20 -17.35 -5.91
N ALA A 298 -1.27 -18.06 -6.57
CA ALA A 298 -1.57 -18.91 -7.73
C ALA A 298 -2.57 -20.03 -7.41
N ARG A 299 -2.42 -20.68 -6.24
CA ARG A 299 -3.34 -21.72 -5.76
C ARG A 299 -4.76 -21.21 -5.52
N ARG A 300 -4.91 -19.97 -5.06
CA ARG A 300 -6.24 -19.37 -4.86
C ARG A 300 -6.87 -18.96 -6.20
N SER A 301 -6.10 -18.41 -7.13
CA SER A 301 -6.62 -18.05 -8.46
C SER A 301 -7.10 -19.25 -9.27
N SER A 302 -6.48 -20.43 -9.13
CA SER A 302 -6.94 -21.65 -9.80
C SER A 302 -8.16 -22.29 -9.14
N GLN A 303 -8.42 -22.00 -7.86
CA GLN A 303 -9.62 -22.44 -7.14
C GLN A 303 -10.84 -21.54 -7.45
N VAL A 304 -10.65 -20.23 -7.62
CA VAL A 304 -11.72 -19.28 -7.96
C VAL A 304 -12.11 -19.35 -9.45
N ALA A 305 -11.23 -19.86 -10.31
CA ALA A 305 -11.48 -20.04 -11.74
C ALA A 305 -12.12 -21.41 -12.09
N ARG A 306 -12.38 -22.27 -11.10
CA ARG A 306 -13.16 -23.50 -11.22
C ARG A 306 -14.55 -23.26 -10.67
#